data_AF-A0A3D9HY56-F1
#
_entry.id   AF-A0A3D9HY56-F1
#
_cell.length_a   1.000
_cell.length_b   1.000
_cell.length_c   1.000
_cell.angle_alpha   90.00
_cell.angle_beta   90.00
_cell.angle_gamma   90.00
#
_symmetry.space_group_name_H-M   'P 1'
#
loop_
_entity.id
_entity.type
_entity.pdbx_description
1 polymer ?
#
loop_
_entity_poly.entity_id
_entity_poly.type
_entity_poly.pdbx_seq_one_letter_code
_entity_poly.pdbx_strand_id
1 'polypeptide(L)'
;MSYDNQARPPAGSVSAPGRYPIDLTGPRSHTLVIQPGVGSLSIGPSQSGKKADLHAAPDANIDWTVFEAFATPAGSPWPRFLYYTGSDTGFFDWAQKRPIEELTWTPILSADTVVDASQSIVNNLHIVMDLSENRLSLKLPNGHFRLSVSGDLSRFSATGDIPSYLTLAPRTGRRKNDAPFLLPDLGALHQVKSLTLHNAPLGQPISLECLSRFPNVNSLSLWGNFCDLELLAHHTQLTNLELRFMPDLGDLPPLDAWPLLDRFIAFNVEESAGKRLKQQMKKRAVARPWTGHASVSQLRKPEWWTTEYGRPFSSWPKRLAKLANEAYDAAQADLAQARSIADAEATITAFTVRFNSLKGIETSEREDLGEAVWQLSQSDHRIGEPIPEEMAQRWFDAARDY
;
A
#
# COMPACT_ATOMS: atom_id res chain seq x y z
N MET A 1 13.05 -15.33 50.38
CA MET A 1 13.10 -16.34 49.30
C MET A 1 13.75 -15.67 48.11
N SER A 2 14.82 -16.28 47.59
CA SER A 2 15.69 -15.73 46.56
C SER A 2 14.90 -15.51 45.27
N TYR A 3 14.95 -14.30 44.70
CA TYR A 3 14.51 -14.07 43.32
C TYR A 3 15.59 -14.67 42.43
N ASP A 4 15.41 -15.93 42.06
CA ASP A 4 16.33 -16.61 41.15
C ASP A 4 16.35 -15.86 39.83
N ASN A 5 17.57 -15.42 39.51
CA ASN A 5 18.05 -14.93 38.25
C ASN A 5 17.88 -16.06 37.22
N GLN A 6 16.68 -16.24 36.67
CA GLN A 6 16.47 -17.19 35.57
C GLN A 6 17.27 -16.68 34.37
N ALA A 7 18.42 -17.30 34.14
CA ALA A 7 19.24 -17.07 32.96
C ALA A 7 18.34 -17.17 31.71
N ARG A 8 18.54 -16.25 30.77
CA ARG A 8 17.79 -16.24 29.52
C ARG A 8 17.91 -17.61 28.83
N PRO A 9 16.82 -18.16 28.27
CA PRO A 9 16.89 -19.42 27.55
C PRO A 9 17.93 -19.34 26.43
N PRO A 10 18.65 -20.44 26.13
CA PRO A 10 19.58 -20.47 25.00
C PRO A 10 18.89 -20.09 23.69
N ALA A 11 19.63 -19.46 22.78
CA ALA A 11 19.10 -19.07 21.49
C ALA A 11 18.47 -20.26 20.73
N GLY A 12 17.29 -20.05 20.16
CA GLY A 12 16.54 -21.06 19.41
C GLY A 12 16.01 -22.25 20.22
N SER A 13 16.08 -22.22 21.55
CA SER A 13 15.61 -23.33 22.40
C SER A 13 14.09 -23.42 22.54
N VAL A 14 13.34 -22.36 22.17
CA VAL A 14 11.89 -22.29 22.32
C VAL A 14 11.22 -22.33 20.95
N SER A 15 10.55 -23.44 20.65
CA SER A 15 9.75 -23.60 19.43
C SER A 15 8.31 -24.06 19.69
N ALA A 16 7.99 -24.37 20.95
CA ALA A 16 6.68 -24.82 21.36
C ALA A 16 5.67 -23.64 21.36
N PRO A 17 4.40 -23.89 21.03
CA PRO A 17 3.32 -22.94 21.28
C PRO A 17 3.18 -22.68 22.78
N GLY A 18 2.86 -21.44 23.15
CA GLY A 18 2.74 -21.08 24.56
C GLY A 18 2.63 -19.59 24.82
N ARG A 19 2.59 -19.24 26.11
CA ARG A 19 2.59 -17.87 26.63
C ARG A 19 3.88 -17.67 27.41
N TYR A 20 4.71 -16.75 26.95
CA TYR A 20 6.05 -16.54 27.47
C TYR A 20 6.16 -15.12 28.03
N PRO A 21 6.40 -14.94 29.34
CA PRO A 21 6.75 -13.63 29.86
C PRO A 21 8.12 -13.22 29.28
N ILE A 22 8.21 -12.01 28.75
CA ILE A 22 9.43 -11.47 28.14
C ILE A 22 9.75 -10.07 28.67
N ASP A 23 11.02 -9.71 28.60
CA ASP A 23 11.56 -8.47 29.16
C ASP A 23 11.63 -7.34 28.11
N LEU A 24 10.58 -7.17 27.30
CA LEU A 24 10.62 -6.34 26.09
C LEU A 24 11.01 -4.87 26.35
N THR A 25 10.37 -4.22 27.33
CA THR A 25 10.64 -2.82 27.72
C THR A 25 11.06 -2.71 29.20
N GLY A 26 11.37 -3.85 29.82
CA GLY A 26 11.60 -3.99 31.25
C GLY A 26 11.19 -5.37 31.76
N PRO A 27 11.58 -5.76 32.99
CA PRO A 27 11.40 -7.12 33.49
C PRO A 27 9.93 -7.58 33.47
N ARG A 28 9.68 -8.71 32.79
CA ARG A 28 8.37 -9.35 32.58
C ARG A 28 7.29 -8.38 32.13
N SER A 29 7.66 -7.34 31.39
CA SER A 29 6.76 -6.28 30.94
C SER A 29 5.68 -6.78 29.97
N HIS A 30 5.94 -7.87 29.24
CA HIS A 30 5.06 -8.36 28.19
C HIS A 30 4.87 -9.88 28.26
N THR A 31 3.79 -10.36 27.66
CA THR A 31 3.57 -11.79 27.41
C THR A 31 3.50 -12.04 25.92
N LEU A 32 4.51 -12.72 25.38
CA LEU A 32 4.53 -13.19 24.01
C LEU A 32 3.70 -14.46 23.87
N VAL A 33 2.81 -14.49 22.88
CA VAL A 33 2.00 -15.68 22.56
C VAL A 33 2.51 -16.30 21.27
N ILE A 34 3.08 -17.50 21.36
CA ILE A 34 3.49 -18.28 20.18
C ILE A 34 2.36 -19.23 19.82
N GLN A 35 1.86 -19.13 18.58
CA GLN A 35 0.84 -20.01 18.03
C GLN A 35 1.43 -20.95 16.96
N PRO A 36 0.88 -22.16 16.79
CA PRO A 36 1.33 -23.07 15.74
C PRO A 36 1.28 -22.41 14.35
N GLY A 37 2.37 -22.50 13.61
CA GLY A 37 2.44 -22.00 12.22
C GLY A 37 2.58 -20.49 12.06
N VAL A 38 2.56 -19.71 13.15
CA VAL A 38 2.72 -18.25 13.09
C VAL A 38 4.20 -17.87 13.15
N GLY A 39 4.74 -17.40 12.02
CA GLY A 39 6.13 -16.93 11.90
C GLY A 39 6.27 -15.40 11.99
N SER A 40 5.19 -14.68 12.23
CA SER A 40 5.15 -13.22 12.26
C SER A 40 5.09 -12.67 13.68
N LEU A 41 5.60 -11.46 13.87
CA LEU A 41 5.46 -10.68 15.08
C LEU A 41 5.11 -9.23 14.71
N SER A 42 4.09 -8.69 15.34
CA SER A 42 3.73 -7.28 15.27
C SER A 42 3.92 -6.57 16.61
N ILE A 43 4.63 -5.44 16.59
CA ILE A 43 4.89 -4.60 17.77
C ILE A 43 4.51 -3.15 17.44
N GLY A 44 3.72 -2.51 18.29
CA GLY A 44 3.37 -1.10 18.09
C GLY A 44 2.46 -0.52 19.17
N PRO A 45 2.14 0.78 19.09
CA PRO A 45 1.33 1.44 20.12
C PRO A 45 -0.11 0.96 20.11
N SER A 46 -0.70 0.86 21.30
CA SER A 46 -2.10 0.43 21.51
C SER A 46 -3.13 1.32 20.82
N GLN A 47 -2.79 2.58 20.58
CA GLN A 47 -3.67 3.59 19.97
C GLN A 47 -3.69 3.54 18.43
N SER A 48 -2.87 2.70 17.78
CA SER A 48 -2.72 2.70 16.32
C SER A 48 -3.88 2.08 15.53
N GLY A 49 -4.97 1.65 16.19
CA GLY A 49 -6.13 0.99 15.57
C GLY A 49 -5.85 -0.41 14.99
N LYS A 50 -4.57 -0.75 14.74
CA LYS A 50 -4.11 -2.07 14.29
C LYS A 50 -3.87 -2.97 15.50
N LYS A 51 -4.36 -4.21 15.42
CA LYS A 51 -4.07 -5.24 16.41
C LYS A 51 -2.58 -5.61 16.32
N ALA A 52 -1.82 -5.33 17.38
CA ALA A 52 -0.44 -5.76 17.53
C ALA A 52 -0.37 -6.97 18.48
N ASP A 53 0.62 -7.83 18.32
CA ASP A 53 0.88 -8.95 19.24
C ASP A 53 1.48 -8.44 20.54
N LEU A 54 2.32 -7.41 20.47
CA LEU A 54 2.95 -6.74 21.61
C LEU A 54 2.71 -5.22 21.52
N HIS A 55 2.25 -4.64 22.61
CA HIS A 55 1.98 -3.20 22.67
C HIS A 55 3.09 -2.44 23.39
N ALA A 56 3.82 -1.59 22.66
CA ALA A 56 4.87 -0.73 23.22
C ALA A 56 4.59 0.74 22.89
N ALA A 57 5.06 1.65 23.75
CA ALA A 57 4.97 3.07 23.46
C ALA A 57 5.80 3.42 22.20
N PRO A 58 5.42 4.47 21.43
CA PRO A 58 6.13 4.83 20.20
C PRO A 58 7.64 5.06 20.38
N ASP A 59 8.02 5.61 21.53
CA ASP A 59 9.39 5.95 21.93
C ASP A 59 10.04 4.93 22.88
N ALA A 60 9.40 3.78 23.09
CA ALA A 60 9.94 2.74 23.96
C ALA A 60 11.23 2.16 23.39
N ASN A 61 12.26 2.09 24.23
CA ASN A 61 13.45 1.30 23.95
C ASN A 61 13.11 -0.19 24.03
N ILE A 62 13.35 -0.92 22.94
CA ILE A 62 12.98 -2.34 22.81
C ILE A 62 14.23 -3.20 23.00
N ASP A 63 14.18 -4.14 23.96
CA ASP A 63 15.17 -5.20 24.04
C ASP A 63 14.85 -6.29 22.99
N TRP A 64 15.43 -6.16 21.79
CA TRP A 64 15.25 -7.12 20.71
C TRP A 64 15.85 -8.50 21.00
N THR A 65 16.79 -8.60 21.94
CA THR A 65 17.47 -9.86 22.25
C THR A 65 16.56 -10.86 22.96
N VAL A 66 15.42 -10.40 23.51
CA VAL A 66 14.41 -11.28 24.11
C VAL A 66 13.85 -12.30 23.11
N PHE A 67 13.96 -12.02 21.81
CA PHE A 67 13.49 -12.91 20.75
C PHE A 67 14.53 -13.97 20.34
N GLU A 68 15.78 -13.89 20.80
CA GLU A 68 16.84 -14.85 20.42
C GLU A 68 16.51 -16.29 20.83
N ALA A 69 15.82 -16.47 21.96
CA ALA A 69 15.40 -17.77 22.46
C ALA A 69 14.43 -18.51 21.52
N PHE A 70 13.76 -17.79 20.62
CA PHE A 70 12.63 -18.33 19.85
C PHE A 70 13.06 -18.79 18.45
N ALA A 71 12.61 -19.98 18.09
CA ALA A 71 12.78 -20.57 16.77
C ALA A 71 11.44 -21.11 16.25
N THR A 72 11.35 -21.20 14.93
CA THR A 72 10.28 -21.97 14.28
C THR A 72 10.43 -23.46 14.61
N PRO A 73 9.37 -24.27 14.46
CA PRO A 73 9.48 -25.73 14.60
C PRO A 73 10.54 -26.37 13.68
N ALA A 74 10.88 -25.71 12.57
CA ALA A 74 11.92 -26.15 11.65
C ALA A 74 13.35 -25.70 12.05
N GLY A 75 13.50 -25.02 13.20
CA GLY A 75 14.79 -24.58 13.73
C GLY A 75 15.30 -23.24 13.18
N SER A 76 14.59 -22.60 12.25
CA SER A 76 14.93 -21.24 11.80
C SER A 76 14.62 -20.20 12.88
N PRO A 77 15.37 -19.08 12.97
CA PRO A 77 15.08 -18.02 13.93
C PRO A 77 13.63 -17.50 13.81
N TRP A 78 12.96 -17.27 14.94
CA TRP A 78 11.63 -16.63 15.01
C TRP A 78 11.71 -15.23 15.63
N PRO A 79 11.00 -14.19 15.15
CA PRO A 79 10.10 -14.17 13.99
C PRO A 79 10.82 -14.13 12.63
N ARG A 80 10.14 -14.63 11.59
CA ARG A 80 10.55 -14.52 10.17
C ARG A 80 10.06 -13.22 9.54
N PHE A 81 8.87 -12.76 9.94
CA PHE A 81 8.23 -11.52 9.48
C PHE A 81 8.04 -10.59 10.67
N LEU A 82 8.63 -9.39 10.63
CA LEU A 82 8.53 -8.39 11.70
C LEU A 82 7.76 -7.16 11.20
N TYR A 83 6.72 -6.78 11.93
CA TYR A 83 5.97 -5.54 11.71
C TYR A 83 6.16 -4.65 12.92
N TYR A 84 6.92 -3.56 12.77
CA TYR A 84 7.22 -2.65 13.88
C TYR A 84 6.70 -1.25 13.58
N THR A 85 5.97 -0.67 14.54
CA THR A 85 5.56 0.74 14.54
C THR A 85 6.12 1.43 15.78
N GLY A 86 7.05 2.37 15.59
CA GLY A 86 7.76 3.04 16.68
C GLY A 86 9.09 3.64 16.23
N SER A 87 9.85 4.22 17.16
CA SER A 87 11.09 4.96 16.89
C SER A 87 12.37 4.15 17.06
N ASP A 88 12.32 3.02 17.78
CA ASP A 88 13.50 2.23 18.13
C ASP A 88 14.10 1.55 16.88
N THR A 89 15.38 1.77 16.62
CA THR A 89 16.07 1.23 15.44
C THR A 89 16.93 0.00 15.75
N GLY A 90 16.92 -0.49 16.99
CA GLY A 90 17.78 -1.58 17.46
C GLY A 90 17.55 -2.90 16.73
N PHE A 91 16.42 -3.05 16.05
CA PHE A 91 16.14 -4.23 15.22
C PHE A 91 17.14 -4.37 14.05
N PHE A 92 17.74 -3.27 13.57
CA PHE A 92 18.77 -3.35 12.52
C PHE A 92 20.07 -3.97 13.06
N ASP A 93 20.49 -3.59 14.26
CA ASP A 93 21.65 -4.19 14.93
C ASP A 93 21.40 -5.66 15.29
N TRP A 94 20.20 -5.94 15.78
CA TRP A 94 19.75 -7.30 16.05
C TRP A 94 19.76 -8.18 14.79
N ALA A 95 19.37 -7.63 13.63
CA ALA A 95 19.35 -8.34 12.36
C ALA A 95 20.76 -8.63 11.78
N GLN A 96 21.84 -8.10 12.35
CA GLN A 96 23.21 -8.39 11.89
C GLN A 96 23.61 -9.85 12.11
N LYS A 97 23.13 -10.45 13.21
CA LYS A 97 23.45 -11.84 13.57
C LYS A 97 22.34 -12.82 13.21
N ARG A 98 21.20 -12.30 12.75
CA ARG A 98 19.96 -13.03 12.66
C ARG A 98 19.14 -12.57 11.45
N PRO A 99 19.10 -13.36 10.37
CA PRO A 99 18.34 -13.00 9.18
C PRO A 99 16.85 -12.77 9.46
N ILE A 100 16.29 -11.72 8.88
CA ILE A 100 14.85 -11.43 8.86
C ILE A 100 14.39 -11.54 7.40
N GLU A 101 13.37 -12.35 7.14
CA GLU A 101 12.86 -12.51 5.79
C GLU A 101 12.10 -11.27 5.33
N GLU A 102 11.28 -10.71 6.21
CA GLU A 102 10.57 -9.47 5.94
C GLU A 102 10.49 -8.58 7.17
N LEU A 103 10.83 -7.32 6.96
CA LEU A 103 10.78 -6.29 7.98
C LEU A 103 9.95 -5.12 7.45
N THR A 104 8.79 -4.90 8.05
CA THR A 104 7.97 -3.71 7.82
C THR A 104 8.15 -2.76 9.00
N TRP A 105 8.65 -1.56 8.74
CA TRP A 105 8.83 -0.52 9.74
C TRP A 105 7.98 0.71 9.40
N THR A 106 7.09 1.08 10.32
CA THR A 106 6.35 2.36 10.31
C THR A 106 6.97 3.28 11.36
N PRO A 107 7.97 4.11 10.99
CA PRO A 107 8.65 4.99 11.93
C PRO A 107 7.71 6.04 12.56
N ILE A 108 7.84 6.23 13.87
CA ILE A 108 7.28 7.39 14.60
C ILE A 108 8.48 8.16 15.17
N LEU A 109 9.02 9.12 14.41
CA LEU A 109 10.26 9.80 14.78
C LEU A 109 9.96 11.13 15.47
N SER A 110 10.71 11.45 16.53
CA SER A 110 10.64 12.75 17.22
C SER A 110 11.56 13.83 16.62
N ALA A 111 12.51 13.42 15.77
CA ALA A 111 13.44 14.29 15.05
C ALA A 111 13.88 13.62 13.75
N ASP A 112 14.60 14.36 12.88
CA ASP A 112 15.26 13.77 11.72
C ASP A 112 16.27 12.69 12.18
N THR A 113 16.14 11.49 11.62
CA THR A 113 16.88 10.31 12.07
C THR A 113 17.76 9.76 10.96
N VAL A 114 19.01 9.45 11.31
CA VAL A 114 19.95 8.73 10.46
C VAL A 114 20.14 7.33 11.03
N VAL A 115 20.02 6.30 10.19
CA VAL A 115 20.13 4.90 10.59
C VAL A 115 21.09 4.17 9.65
N ASP A 116 21.97 3.34 10.21
CA ASP A 116 22.85 2.46 9.44
C ASP A 116 22.36 1.00 9.53
N ALA A 117 21.84 0.50 8.42
CA ALA A 117 21.40 -0.89 8.27
C ALA A 117 22.37 -1.72 7.42
N SER A 118 23.55 -1.21 7.08
CA SER A 118 24.46 -1.85 6.11
C SER A 118 24.90 -3.26 6.49
N GLN A 119 24.96 -3.56 7.79
CA GLN A 119 25.32 -4.89 8.30
C GLN A 119 24.09 -5.78 8.57
N SER A 120 22.88 -5.25 8.46
CA SER A 120 21.64 -5.97 8.75
C SER A 120 21.34 -7.00 7.66
N ILE A 121 20.94 -8.20 8.06
CA ILE A 121 20.57 -9.27 7.12
C ILE A 121 19.05 -9.28 6.95
N VAL A 122 18.56 -8.51 5.99
CA VAL A 122 17.12 -8.35 5.71
C VAL A 122 16.84 -8.63 4.24
N ASN A 123 15.96 -9.59 3.93
CA ASN A 123 15.65 -9.92 2.53
C ASN A 123 14.67 -8.92 1.91
N ASN A 124 13.58 -8.60 2.60
CA ASN A 124 12.59 -7.61 2.20
C ASN A 124 12.47 -6.53 3.29
N LEU A 125 12.78 -5.29 2.94
CA LEU A 125 12.61 -4.13 3.81
C LEU A 125 11.47 -3.25 3.30
N HIS A 126 10.44 -3.03 4.11
CA HIS A 126 9.35 -2.10 3.82
C HIS A 126 9.35 -0.97 4.83
N ILE A 127 9.48 0.26 4.34
CA ILE A 127 9.41 1.49 5.13
C ILE A 127 8.09 2.23 4.83
N VAL A 128 7.34 2.58 5.88
CA VAL A 128 6.03 3.25 5.77
C VAL A 128 6.12 4.65 6.38
N MET A 129 6.31 5.67 5.55
CA MET A 129 6.48 7.08 5.92
C MET A 129 5.14 7.80 6.09
N ASP A 130 4.21 7.20 6.84
CA ASP A 130 2.85 7.75 6.98
C ASP A 130 2.59 8.49 8.29
N LEU A 131 3.33 8.16 9.35
CA LEU A 131 3.08 8.67 10.71
C LEU A 131 4.11 9.68 11.19
N SER A 132 5.26 9.77 10.51
CA SER A 132 6.36 10.67 10.89
C SER A 132 6.36 11.94 10.05
N GLU A 133 6.41 13.10 10.70
CA GLU A 133 6.71 14.38 10.07
C GLU A 133 8.18 14.62 9.79
N ASN A 134 9.04 13.89 10.49
CA ASN A 134 10.49 13.99 10.38
C ASN A 134 11.04 13.08 9.28
N ARG A 135 12.24 13.42 8.82
CA ARG A 135 12.96 12.73 7.76
C ARG A 135 13.69 11.49 8.29
N LEU A 136 13.73 10.45 7.47
CA LEU A 136 14.54 9.25 7.66
C LEU A 136 15.63 9.20 6.59
N SER A 137 16.88 9.14 7.03
CA SER A 137 18.04 8.87 6.17
C SER A 137 18.59 7.48 6.50
N LEU A 138 18.42 6.53 5.60
CA LEU A 138 18.79 5.13 5.82
C LEU A 138 19.99 4.74 4.96
N LYS A 139 21.08 4.28 5.58
CA LYS A 139 22.12 3.55 4.86
C LYS A 139 21.68 2.09 4.74
N LEU A 140 21.40 1.66 3.51
CA LEU A 140 20.72 0.42 3.20
C LEU A 140 21.58 -0.82 3.50
N PRO A 141 20.94 -2.00 3.73
CA PRO A 141 21.63 -3.28 3.83
C PRO A 141 22.57 -3.55 2.65
N ASN A 142 23.70 -4.17 2.94
CA ASN A 142 24.60 -4.64 1.88
C ASN A 142 24.06 -5.93 1.23
N GLY A 143 24.41 -6.14 -0.03
CA GLY A 143 24.10 -7.38 -0.75
C GLY A 143 22.71 -7.37 -1.40
N HIS A 144 22.10 -8.56 -1.51
CA HIS A 144 20.85 -8.73 -2.27
C HIS A 144 19.62 -8.61 -1.37
N PHE A 145 18.87 -7.51 -1.51
CA PHE A 145 17.63 -7.26 -0.79
C PHE A 145 16.61 -6.53 -1.69
N ARG A 146 15.34 -6.53 -1.26
CA ARG A 146 14.26 -5.74 -1.86
C ARG A 146 13.87 -4.60 -0.94
N LEU A 147 13.57 -3.44 -1.53
CA LEU A 147 13.12 -2.25 -0.80
C LEU A 147 11.72 -1.85 -1.27
N SER A 148 10.83 -1.62 -0.32
CA SER A 148 9.54 -0.97 -0.53
C SER A 148 9.47 0.29 0.33
N VAL A 149 9.07 1.41 -0.25
CA VAL A 149 8.84 2.66 0.49
C VAL A 149 7.45 3.18 0.14
N SER A 150 6.64 3.45 1.16
CA SER A 150 5.29 4.00 1.00
C SER A 150 5.06 5.23 1.87
N GLY A 151 4.05 6.03 1.53
CA GLY A 151 3.71 7.24 2.29
C GLY A 151 4.36 8.50 1.74
N ASP A 152 4.74 9.45 2.61
CA ASP A 152 5.41 10.68 2.19
C ASP A 152 6.89 10.40 1.84
N LEU A 153 7.15 10.13 0.56
CA LEU A 153 8.48 9.81 0.05
C LEU A 153 9.45 10.99 0.13
N SER A 154 8.98 12.24 0.28
CA SER A 154 9.86 13.41 0.39
C SER A 154 10.68 13.43 1.69
N ARG A 155 10.22 12.63 2.66
CA ARG A 155 10.83 12.43 3.98
C ARG A 155 11.80 11.27 4.02
N PHE A 156 11.97 10.52 2.94
CA PHE A 156 12.88 9.38 2.89
C PHE A 156 14.09 9.67 2.01
N SER A 157 15.27 9.28 2.48
CA SER A 157 16.49 9.26 1.66
C SER A 157 17.32 8.03 1.98
N ALA A 158 18.07 7.56 0.99
CA ALA A 158 18.86 6.35 1.13
C ALA A 158 20.27 6.48 0.53
N THR A 159 21.22 5.78 1.15
CA THR A 159 22.59 5.60 0.68
C THR A 159 23.00 4.13 0.81
N GLY A 160 24.17 3.75 0.29
CA GLY A 160 24.67 2.37 0.35
C GLY A 160 24.34 1.57 -0.92
N ASP A 161 24.15 0.27 -0.75
CA ASP A 161 23.90 -0.66 -1.86
C ASP A 161 22.53 -0.42 -2.52
N ILE A 162 22.47 -0.71 -3.82
CA ILE A 162 21.24 -0.57 -4.61
C ILE A 162 20.39 -1.83 -4.45
N PRO A 163 19.11 -1.71 -4.06
CA PRO A 163 18.23 -2.87 -3.92
C PRO A 163 18.05 -3.58 -5.28
N SER A 164 17.89 -4.90 -5.26
CA SER A 164 17.61 -5.66 -6.48
C SER A 164 16.23 -5.36 -7.06
N TYR A 165 15.32 -4.88 -6.21
CA TYR A 165 13.97 -4.48 -6.58
C TYR A 165 13.50 -3.33 -5.69
N LEU A 166 12.95 -2.28 -6.31
CA LEU A 166 12.39 -1.12 -5.61
C LEU A 166 10.89 -1.01 -5.87
N THR A 167 10.10 -0.91 -4.81
CA THR A 167 8.68 -0.53 -4.87
C THR A 167 8.49 0.84 -4.24
N LEU A 168 7.82 1.74 -4.96
CA LEU A 168 7.45 3.07 -4.47
C LEU A 168 5.92 3.20 -4.49
N ALA A 169 5.35 3.55 -3.35
CA ALA A 169 3.92 3.80 -3.19
C ALA A 169 3.69 5.15 -2.50
N PRO A 170 3.88 6.28 -3.21
CA PRO A 170 3.71 7.59 -2.61
C PRO A 170 2.30 7.80 -2.10
N ARG A 171 2.16 8.59 -1.04
CA ARG A 171 0.88 9.13 -0.62
C ARG A 171 0.42 10.15 -1.65
N THR A 172 -0.56 9.75 -2.46
CA THR A 172 -1.21 10.61 -3.45
C THR A 172 -2.55 11.10 -2.93
N GLY A 173 -3.04 12.18 -3.53
CA GLY A 173 -4.39 12.69 -3.32
C GLY A 173 -5.45 11.67 -3.77
N ARG A 174 -6.66 11.83 -3.23
CA ARG A 174 -7.77 10.91 -3.51
C ARG A 174 -8.39 11.11 -4.89
N ARG A 175 -8.11 12.24 -5.56
CA ARG A 175 -8.91 12.68 -6.72
C ARG A 175 -8.10 12.55 -8.01
N LYS A 176 -8.67 11.84 -8.99
CA LYS A 176 -8.07 11.66 -10.33
C LYS A 176 -7.79 12.94 -11.11
N ASN A 177 -8.45 14.05 -10.76
CA ASN A 177 -8.29 15.35 -11.45
C ASN A 177 -7.32 16.30 -10.72
N ASP A 178 -6.77 15.89 -9.56
CA ASP A 178 -5.73 16.67 -8.91
C ASP A 178 -4.50 16.76 -9.83
N ALA A 179 -3.73 17.84 -9.68
CA ALA A 179 -2.48 18.01 -10.43
C ALA A 179 -1.59 16.77 -10.27
N PRO A 180 -0.94 16.25 -11.33
CA PRO A 180 -0.15 15.04 -11.22
C PRO A 180 0.90 15.09 -10.10
N PHE A 181 1.02 13.99 -9.36
CA PHE A 181 2.02 13.82 -8.33
C PHE A 181 3.40 13.62 -8.98
N LEU A 182 4.36 14.46 -8.60
CA LEU A 182 5.75 14.35 -9.01
C LEU A 182 6.54 13.61 -7.92
N LEU A 183 7.13 12.48 -8.27
CA LEU A 183 7.99 11.74 -7.35
C LEU A 183 9.18 12.63 -6.90
N PRO A 184 9.50 12.68 -5.59
CA PRO A 184 10.67 13.41 -5.12
C PRO A 184 11.97 12.78 -5.63
N ASP A 185 13.09 13.49 -5.48
CA ASP A 185 14.41 12.93 -5.74
C ASP A 185 14.75 11.87 -4.68
N LEU A 186 15.10 10.66 -5.14
CA LEU A 186 15.43 9.52 -4.29
C LEU A 186 16.93 9.19 -4.30
N GLY A 187 17.76 10.06 -4.88
CA GLY A 187 19.21 9.98 -4.85
C GLY A 187 19.74 8.68 -5.47
N ALA A 188 20.49 7.90 -4.71
CA ALA A 188 21.13 6.67 -5.18
C ALA A 188 20.13 5.62 -5.70
N LEU A 189 18.89 5.62 -5.20
CA LEU A 189 17.85 4.66 -5.60
C LEU A 189 17.47 4.74 -7.08
N HIS A 190 17.80 5.85 -7.75
CA HIS A 190 17.67 6.00 -9.19
C HIS A 190 18.44 4.96 -10.02
N GLN A 191 19.43 4.28 -9.42
CA GLN A 191 20.28 3.30 -10.11
C GLN A 191 19.66 1.90 -10.24
N VAL A 192 18.46 1.66 -9.70
CA VAL A 192 17.79 0.35 -9.74
C VAL A 192 17.49 -0.13 -11.16
N LYS A 193 17.46 -1.45 -11.34
CA LYS A 193 17.08 -2.09 -12.61
C LYS A 193 15.62 -2.52 -12.66
N SER A 194 15.03 -2.81 -11.49
CA SER A 194 13.64 -3.23 -11.35
C SER A 194 12.89 -2.25 -10.46
N LEU A 195 11.85 -1.63 -11.02
CA LEU A 195 11.03 -0.61 -10.36
C LEU A 195 9.55 -0.98 -10.43
N THR A 196 8.86 -0.82 -9.30
CA THR A 196 7.40 -0.76 -9.23
C THR A 196 6.96 0.58 -8.72
N LEU A 197 6.04 1.20 -9.47
CA LEU A 197 5.28 2.34 -9.00
C LEU A 197 3.86 1.87 -8.70
N HIS A 198 3.41 2.12 -7.47
CA HIS A 198 2.08 1.76 -7.00
C HIS A 198 1.28 3.02 -6.66
N ASN A 199 0.06 3.08 -7.15
CA ASN A 199 -0.89 4.14 -6.92
C ASN A 199 -2.32 3.58 -6.82
N ALA A 200 -3.24 4.36 -6.27
CA ALA A 200 -4.66 4.06 -6.38
C ALA A 200 -5.14 4.23 -7.83
N PRO A 201 -5.91 3.29 -8.42
CA PRO A 201 -6.37 3.43 -9.80
C PRO A 201 -7.25 4.64 -10.08
N LEU A 202 -7.96 5.19 -9.09
CA LEU A 202 -8.81 6.38 -9.26
C LEU A 202 -8.34 7.58 -8.43
N GLY A 203 -7.15 7.49 -7.84
CA GLY A 203 -6.52 8.58 -7.11
C GLY A 203 -5.82 9.58 -8.04
N GLN A 204 -5.20 10.59 -7.44
CA GLN A 204 -4.33 11.54 -8.13
C GLN A 204 -3.29 10.80 -8.97
N PRO A 205 -3.15 11.12 -10.27
CA PRO A 205 -2.20 10.43 -11.15
C PRO A 205 -0.75 10.71 -10.71
N ILE A 206 0.13 9.73 -10.89
CA ILE A 206 1.58 9.94 -10.80
C ILE A 206 2.11 10.25 -12.20
N SER A 207 2.86 11.35 -12.35
CA SER A 207 3.56 11.66 -13.60
C SER A 207 4.77 10.76 -13.79
N LEU A 208 4.94 10.25 -15.02
CA LEU A 208 6.08 9.41 -15.39
C LEU A 208 7.32 10.20 -15.83
N GLU A 209 7.31 11.54 -15.75
CA GLU A 209 8.51 12.37 -15.93
C GLU A 209 9.67 11.93 -15.01
N CYS A 210 9.33 11.37 -13.84
CA CYS A 210 10.28 10.84 -12.88
C CYS A 210 11.20 9.76 -13.46
N LEU A 211 10.76 9.02 -14.49
CA LEU A 211 11.49 7.89 -15.06
C LEU A 211 12.77 8.32 -15.78
N SER A 212 12.87 9.58 -16.19
CA SER A 212 14.11 10.17 -16.73
C SER A 212 15.28 10.06 -15.74
N ARG A 213 14.98 10.03 -14.43
CA ARG A 213 15.98 9.86 -13.37
C ARG A 213 16.37 8.39 -13.14
N PHE A 214 15.70 7.42 -13.76
CA PHE A 214 15.97 5.99 -13.61
C PHE A 214 16.59 5.37 -14.87
N PRO A 215 17.87 5.67 -15.19
CA PRO A 215 18.48 5.31 -16.48
C PRO A 215 18.69 3.80 -16.67
N ASN A 216 18.74 3.02 -15.58
CA ASN A 216 19.08 1.60 -15.62
C ASN A 216 17.86 0.67 -15.59
N VAL A 217 16.65 1.22 -15.51
CA VAL A 217 15.43 0.41 -15.42
C VAL A 217 15.21 -0.38 -16.70
N ASN A 218 15.17 -1.71 -16.55
CA ASN A 218 14.85 -2.66 -17.62
C ASN A 218 13.66 -3.56 -17.26
N SER A 219 13.12 -3.42 -16.05
CA SER A 219 11.92 -4.10 -15.57
C SER A 219 11.06 -3.09 -14.83
N LEU A 220 9.87 -2.79 -15.38
CA LEU A 220 8.96 -1.79 -14.85
C LEU A 220 7.59 -2.40 -14.58
N SER A 221 7.01 -2.10 -13.42
CA SER A 221 5.62 -2.41 -13.10
C SER A 221 4.90 -1.15 -12.67
N LEU A 222 3.81 -0.83 -13.35
CA LEU A 222 2.93 0.30 -13.05
C LEU A 222 1.60 -0.25 -12.53
N TRP A 223 1.21 0.16 -11.33
CA TRP A 223 -0.05 -0.23 -10.72
C TRP A 223 -0.86 1.02 -10.36
N GLY A 224 -2.01 1.23 -11.01
CA GLY A 224 -2.91 2.35 -10.71
C GLY A 224 -2.93 3.47 -11.75
N ASN A 225 -3.13 4.70 -11.30
CA ASN A 225 -3.32 5.88 -12.16
C ASN A 225 -2.00 6.61 -12.46
N PHE A 226 -1.71 6.87 -13.74
CA PHE A 226 -0.49 7.53 -14.21
C PHE A 226 -0.79 8.45 -15.39
N CYS A 227 0.02 9.48 -15.59
CA CYS A 227 0.04 10.32 -16.79
C CYS A 227 1.43 10.31 -17.45
N ASP A 228 1.55 10.95 -18.61
CA ASP A 228 2.78 11.06 -19.39
C ASP A 228 3.33 9.68 -19.84
N LEU A 229 2.42 8.76 -20.18
CA LEU A 229 2.75 7.38 -20.58
C LEU A 229 3.63 7.32 -21.83
N GLU A 230 3.55 8.32 -22.71
CA GLU A 230 4.38 8.46 -23.89
C GLU A 230 5.87 8.51 -23.55
N LEU A 231 6.24 8.98 -22.36
CA LEU A 231 7.62 9.06 -21.91
C LEU A 231 8.28 7.69 -21.73
N LEU A 232 7.48 6.63 -21.58
CA LEU A 232 7.98 5.26 -21.53
C LEU A 232 8.72 4.85 -22.81
N ALA A 233 8.48 5.51 -23.94
CA ALA A 233 9.19 5.25 -25.19
C ALA A 233 10.71 5.50 -25.09
N HIS A 234 11.15 6.34 -24.13
CA HIS A 234 12.56 6.61 -23.90
C HIS A 234 13.30 5.42 -23.25
N HIS A 235 12.59 4.51 -22.59
CA HIS A 235 13.15 3.33 -21.91
C HIS A 235 13.29 2.13 -22.84
N THR A 236 14.04 2.31 -23.93
CA THR A 236 14.21 1.29 -25.00
C THR A 236 14.86 -0.03 -24.52
N GLN A 237 15.45 -0.02 -23.31
CA GLN A 237 16.07 -1.19 -22.67
C GLN A 237 15.09 -2.04 -21.86
N LEU A 238 13.79 -1.70 -21.82
CA LEU A 238 12.79 -2.51 -21.12
C LEU A 238 12.73 -3.93 -21.69
N THR A 239 12.91 -4.90 -20.80
CA THR A 239 12.75 -6.35 -21.04
C THR A 239 11.48 -6.89 -20.40
N ASN A 240 10.99 -6.21 -19.36
CA ASN A 240 9.74 -6.50 -18.66
C ASN A 240 8.92 -5.22 -18.45
N LEU A 241 7.63 -5.28 -18.80
CA LEU A 241 6.65 -4.24 -18.52
C LEU A 241 5.36 -4.85 -18.00
N GLU A 242 4.94 -4.43 -16.80
CA GLU A 242 3.66 -4.83 -16.20
C GLU A 242 2.78 -3.59 -16.02
N LEU A 243 1.54 -3.65 -16.50
CA LEU A 243 0.50 -2.64 -16.39
C LEU A 243 -0.67 -3.26 -15.64
N ARG A 244 -0.97 -2.73 -14.45
CA ARG A 244 -1.94 -3.32 -13.53
C ARG A 244 -2.93 -2.28 -13.06
N PHE A 245 -4.21 -2.59 -13.14
CA PHE A 245 -5.29 -1.72 -12.68
C PHE A 245 -5.18 -0.28 -13.22
N MET A 246 -5.01 -0.14 -14.54
CA MET A 246 -4.80 1.15 -15.19
C MET A 246 -6.10 1.59 -15.89
N PRO A 247 -6.78 2.65 -15.38
CA PRO A 247 -8.05 3.10 -15.95
C PRO A 247 -7.89 3.84 -17.28
N ASP A 248 -6.69 4.32 -17.57
CA ASP A 248 -6.34 5.05 -18.78
C ASP A 248 -4.96 4.60 -19.28
N LEU A 249 -4.87 4.37 -20.59
CA LEU A 249 -3.68 3.96 -21.33
C LEU A 249 -3.59 4.68 -22.69
N GLY A 250 -4.33 5.79 -22.87
CA GLY A 250 -4.48 6.49 -24.15
C GLY A 250 -3.13 6.76 -24.84
N ASP A 251 -2.21 7.35 -24.07
CA ASP A 251 -0.89 7.80 -24.52
C ASP A 251 0.20 6.73 -24.43
N LEU A 252 -0.16 5.48 -24.07
CA LEU A 252 0.80 4.38 -24.00
C LEU A 252 1.43 4.10 -25.38
N PRO A 253 2.77 4.11 -25.50
CA PRO A 253 3.46 3.77 -26.73
C PRO A 253 3.10 2.37 -27.25
N PRO A 254 3.21 2.15 -28.58
CA PRO A 254 3.09 0.81 -29.14
C PRO A 254 4.19 -0.12 -28.62
N LEU A 255 3.91 -1.42 -28.52
CA LEU A 255 4.86 -2.42 -27.99
C LEU A 255 6.19 -2.50 -28.75
N ASP A 256 6.28 -2.03 -29.99
CA ASP A 256 7.51 -1.99 -30.77
C ASP A 256 8.48 -0.85 -30.36
N ALA A 257 8.02 0.09 -29.51
CA ALA A 257 8.89 1.06 -28.84
C ALA A 257 9.93 0.39 -27.93
N TRP A 258 9.66 -0.85 -27.48
CA TRP A 258 10.55 -1.62 -26.60
C TRP A 258 11.04 -2.88 -27.32
N PRO A 259 12.09 -2.77 -28.16
CA PRO A 259 12.57 -3.88 -28.98
C PRO A 259 13.11 -5.04 -28.14
N LEU A 260 13.49 -4.83 -26.88
CA LEU A 260 13.99 -5.88 -25.98
C LEU A 260 12.89 -6.51 -25.10
N LEU A 261 11.65 -6.03 -25.18
CA LEU A 261 10.56 -6.46 -24.31
C LEU A 261 10.19 -7.91 -24.61
N ASP A 262 10.38 -8.79 -23.63
CA ASP A 262 10.13 -10.24 -23.75
C ASP A 262 9.19 -10.78 -22.66
N ARG A 263 8.89 -9.98 -21.64
CA ARG A 263 7.84 -10.22 -20.66
C ARG A 263 6.89 -9.02 -20.64
N PHE A 264 5.59 -9.28 -20.75
CA PHE A 264 4.58 -8.23 -20.78
C PHE A 264 3.29 -8.67 -20.07
N ILE A 265 2.78 -7.84 -19.17
CA ILE A 265 1.50 -8.10 -18.51
C ILE A 265 0.66 -6.84 -18.60
N ALA A 266 -0.57 -6.97 -19.08
CA ALA A 266 -1.62 -5.97 -18.90
C ALA A 266 -2.83 -6.65 -18.24
N PHE A 267 -3.14 -6.27 -17.01
CA PHE A 267 -4.18 -6.89 -16.20
C PHE A 267 -5.08 -5.84 -15.55
N ASN A 268 -6.40 -5.98 -15.73
CA ASN A 268 -7.38 -4.94 -15.33
C ASN A 268 -6.98 -3.61 -15.95
N VAL A 269 -7.03 -3.52 -17.27
CA VAL A 269 -6.70 -2.29 -18.00
C VAL A 269 -7.89 -1.84 -18.83
N GLU A 270 -7.90 -0.56 -19.20
CA GLU A 270 -8.91 -0.01 -20.08
C GLU A 270 -9.05 -0.79 -21.40
N GLU A 271 -10.28 -0.96 -21.85
CA GLU A 271 -10.64 -1.91 -22.90
C GLU A 271 -10.05 -1.58 -24.28
N SER A 272 -10.02 -0.31 -24.68
CA SER A 272 -9.63 0.14 -26.02
C SER A 272 -8.15 -0.08 -26.29
N ALA A 273 -7.26 0.49 -25.47
CA ALA A 273 -5.82 0.25 -25.51
C ALA A 273 -5.51 -1.21 -25.17
N GLY A 274 -6.26 -1.85 -24.28
CA GLY A 274 -6.12 -3.28 -24.02
C GLY A 274 -6.35 -4.15 -25.26
N LYS A 275 -7.37 -3.83 -26.08
CA LYS A 275 -7.59 -4.49 -27.39
C LYS A 275 -6.45 -4.20 -28.37
N ARG A 276 -5.96 -2.96 -28.43
CA ARG A 276 -4.79 -2.55 -29.23
C ARG A 276 -3.54 -3.33 -28.84
N LEU A 277 -3.25 -3.45 -27.54
CA LEU A 277 -2.13 -4.22 -27.00
C LEU A 277 -2.25 -5.70 -27.36
N LYS A 278 -3.43 -6.32 -27.25
CA LYS A 278 -3.66 -7.70 -27.70
C LYS A 278 -3.31 -7.90 -29.18
N GLN A 279 -3.68 -6.96 -30.04
CA GLN A 279 -3.36 -7.03 -31.47
C GLN A 279 -1.86 -6.90 -31.70
N GLN A 280 -1.20 -5.93 -31.06
CA GLN A 280 0.26 -5.74 -31.14
C GLN A 280 1.03 -6.97 -30.65
N MET A 281 0.62 -7.57 -29.54
CA MET A 281 1.22 -8.81 -29.02
C MET A 281 1.13 -9.98 -30.01
N LYS A 282 -0.05 -10.17 -30.62
CA LYS A 282 -0.26 -11.23 -31.63
C LYS A 282 0.60 -10.98 -32.87
N LYS A 283 0.62 -9.74 -33.37
CA LYS A 283 1.45 -9.34 -34.52
C LYS A 283 2.94 -9.59 -34.23
N ARG A 284 3.42 -9.16 -33.06
CA ARG A 284 4.80 -9.40 -32.63
C ARG A 284 5.10 -10.89 -32.56
N ALA A 285 4.22 -11.70 -31.96
CA ALA A 285 4.45 -13.14 -31.79
C ALA A 285 4.68 -13.90 -33.11
N VAL A 286 4.15 -13.40 -34.23
CA VAL A 286 4.41 -13.95 -35.58
C VAL A 286 5.85 -13.65 -36.03
N ALA A 287 6.36 -12.45 -35.76
CA ALA A 287 7.70 -12.03 -36.17
C ALA A 287 8.81 -12.46 -35.17
N ARG A 288 8.49 -12.44 -33.88
CA ARG A 288 9.35 -12.81 -32.76
C ARG A 288 8.49 -13.35 -31.61
N PRO A 289 8.58 -14.66 -31.32
CA PRO A 289 7.92 -15.25 -30.16
C PRO A 289 8.33 -14.57 -28.84
N TRP A 290 7.43 -14.60 -27.86
CA TRP A 290 7.72 -14.15 -26.51
C TRP A 290 8.52 -15.23 -25.78
N THR A 291 9.64 -14.86 -25.16
CA THR A 291 10.46 -15.80 -24.36
C THR A 291 10.03 -15.80 -22.89
N GLY A 292 9.45 -14.70 -22.41
CA GLY A 292 8.84 -14.58 -21.09
C GLY A 292 7.32 -14.67 -21.11
N HIS A 293 6.70 -14.51 -19.94
CA HIS A 293 5.25 -14.48 -19.82
C HIS A 293 4.68 -13.22 -20.48
N ALA A 294 3.70 -13.41 -21.37
CA ALA A 294 3.10 -12.35 -22.15
C ALA A 294 1.57 -12.49 -22.11
N SER A 295 0.84 -11.55 -21.50
CA SER A 295 -0.63 -11.60 -21.42
C SER A 295 -1.30 -10.22 -21.38
N VAL A 296 -2.50 -10.14 -21.96
CA VAL A 296 -3.43 -9.02 -21.74
C VAL A 296 -4.79 -9.63 -21.34
N SER A 297 -5.29 -9.28 -20.17
CA SER A 297 -6.51 -9.88 -19.61
C SER A 297 -7.30 -8.89 -18.75
N GLN A 298 -8.57 -9.22 -18.50
CA GLN A 298 -9.51 -8.38 -17.75
C GLN A 298 -9.62 -6.96 -18.33
N LEU A 299 -10.13 -6.85 -19.54
CA LEU A 299 -10.35 -5.56 -20.19
C LEU A 299 -11.58 -4.88 -19.60
N ARG A 300 -11.44 -3.63 -19.16
CA ARG A 300 -12.48 -2.90 -18.43
C ARG A 300 -12.94 -1.70 -19.22
N LYS A 301 -14.25 -1.54 -19.35
CA LYS A 301 -14.83 -0.32 -19.91
C LYS A 301 -14.67 0.84 -18.92
N PRO A 302 -14.63 2.10 -19.38
CA PRO A 302 -14.56 3.27 -18.51
C PRO A 302 -15.61 3.25 -17.39
N GLU A 303 -16.84 2.82 -17.70
CA GLU A 303 -17.93 2.82 -16.72
C GLU A 303 -17.67 1.84 -15.57
N TRP A 304 -17.05 0.69 -15.85
CA TRP A 304 -16.71 -0.32 -14.83
C TRP A 304 -15.79 0.24 -13.75
N TRP A 305 -14.84 1.10 -14.15
CA TRP A 305 -13.95 1.76 -13.20
C TRP A 305 -14.72 2.64 -12.23
N THR A 306 -15.74 3.36 -12.69
CA THR A 306 -16.54 4.23 -11.83
C THR A 306 -17.61 3.47 -11.04
N THR A 307 -18.26 2.46 -11.62
CA THR A 307 -19.46 1.84 -11.04
C THR A 307 -19.18 0.57 -10.25
N GLU A 308 -18.16 -0.20 -10.61
CA GLU A 308 -17.82 -1.43 -9.89
C GLU A 308 -16.55 -1.27 -9.06
N TYR A 309 -15.50 -0.66 -9.62
CA TYR A 309 -14.23 -0.51 -8.92
C TYR A 309 -14.22 0.69 -7.97
N GLY A 310 -14.72 1.84 -8.42
CA GLY A 310 -14.58 3.12 -7.73
C GLY A 310 -15.52 3.34 -6.56
N ARG A 311 -16.52 2.48 -6.40
CA ARG A 311 -17.39 2.51 -5.24
C ARG A 311 -16.69 1.87 -4.04
N PRO A 312 -16.84 2.43 -2.83
CA PRO A 312 -16.12 1.97 -1.65
C PRO A 312 -16.63 0.63 -1.08
N PHE A 313 -17.56 -0.04 -1.77
CA PHE A 313 -18.19 -1.27 -1.28
C PHE A 313 -17.52 -2.56 -1.78
N SER A 314 -16.41 -2.46 -2.52
CA SER A 314 -15.79 -3.61 -3.19
C SER A 314 -15.21 -4.65 -2.20
N SER A 315 -14.84 -4.21 -1.00
CA SER A 315 -14.32 -5.02 0.11
C SER A 315 -15.43 -5.64 0.99
N TRP A 316 -16.68 -5.20 0.84
CA TRP A 316 -17.79 -5.60 1.72
C TRP A 316 -18.22 -7.04 1.45
N PRO A 317 -18.84 -7.71 2.45
CA PRO A 317 -19.52 -8.99 2.22
C PRO A 317 -20.55 -8.85 1.09
N LYS A 318 -20.54 -9.78 0.12
CA LYS A 318 -21.32 -9.71 -1.12
C LYS A 318 -22.78 -9.27 -0.95
N ARG A 319 -23.46 -9.72 0.11
CA ARG A 319 -24.85 -9.33 0.41
C ARG A 319 -24.96 -7.85 0.81
N LEU A 320 -24.08 -7.36 1.67
CA LEU A 320 -24.05 -5.97 2.10
C LEU A 320 -23.58 -5.08 0.96
N ALA A 321 -22.52 -5.47 0.24
CA ALA A 321 -22.04 -4.78 -0.95
C ALA A 321 -23.15 -4.56 -1.98
N LYS A 322 -23.97 -5.58 -2.24
CA LYS A 322 -25.12 -5.47 -3.15
C LYS A 322 -26.13 -4.42 -2.67
N LEU A 323 -26.52 -4.47 -1.40
CA LEU A 323 -27.47 -3.52 -0.82
C LEU A 323 -26.93 -2.09 -0.82
N ALA A 324 -25.64 -1.93 -0.53
CA ALA A 324 -24.97 -0.63 -0.56
C ALA A 324 -24.93 -0.04 -1.97
N ASN A 325 -24.60 -0.85 -2.97
CA ASN A 325 -24.63 -0.44 -4.38
C ASN A 325 -26.05 -0.04 -4.84
N GLU A 326 -27.08 -0.83 -4.50
CA GLU A 326 -28.47 -0.49 -4.83
C GLU A 326 -28.94 0.81 -4.15
N ALA A 327 -28.52 1.05 -2.90
CA ALA A 327 -28.80 2.29 -2.20
C ALA A 327 -28.09 3.49 -2.84
N TYR A 328 -26.83 3.30 -3.23
CA TYR A 328 -26.03 4.30 -3.93
C TYR A 328 -26.64 4.65 -5.28
N ASP A 329 -27.04 3.65 -6.08
CA ASP A 329 -27.69 3.85 -7.38
C ASP A 329 -28.98 4.66 -7.25
N ALA A 330 -29.81 4.34 -6.25
CA ALA A 330 -31.03 5.09 -5.97
C ALA A 330 -30.74 6.55 -5.58
N ALA A 331 -29.79 6.76 -4.67
CA ALA A 331 -29.40 8.10 -4.24
C ALA A 331 -28.82 8.93 -5.40
N GLN A 332 -27.99 8.32 -6.25
CA GLN A 332 -27.44 8.97 -7.43
C GLN A 332 -28.54 9.37 -8.43
N ALA A 333 -29.54 8.51 -8.65
CA ALA A 333 -30.67 8.81 -9.51
C ALA A 333 -31.55 9.96 -8.98
N ASP A 334 -31.78 10.00 -7.66
CA ASP A 334 -32.53 11.07 -7.01
C ASP A 334 -31.77 12.40 -7.06
N LEU A 335 -30.46 12.39 -6.80
CA LEU A 335 -29.59 13.58 -6.91
C LEU A 335 -29.55 14.15 -8.33
N ALA A 336 -29.55 13.29 -9.36
CA ALA A 336 -29.62 13.75 -10.76
C ALA A 336 -30.88 14.56 -11.09
N GLN A 337 -31.95 14.42 -10.30
CA GLN A 337 -33.19 15.20 -10.43
C GLN A 337 -33.31 16.33 -9.42
N ALA A 338 -32.46 16.39 -8.39
CA ALA A 338 -32.48 17.40 -7.34
C ALA A 338 -32.34 18.81 -7.92
N ARG A 339 -33.23 19.72 -7.49
CA ARG A 339 -33.26 21.11 -7.95
C ARG A 339 -32.96 22.12 -6.84
N SER A 340 -32.83 21.63 -5.61
CA SER A 340 -32.52 22.43 -4.45
C SER A 340 -31.56 21.69 -3.51
N ILE A 341 -30.88 22.46 -2.66
CA ILE A 341 -30.03 21.91 -1.58
C ILE A 341 -30.84 21.03 -0.62
N ALA A 342 -32.11 21.36 -0.38
CA ALA A 342 -33.00 20.56 0.47
C ALA A 342 -33.30 19.18 -0.14
N ASP A 343 -33.47 19.08 -1.46
CA ASP A 343 -33.64 17.79 -2.14
C ASP A 343 -32.37 16.93 -1.96
N ALA A 344 -31.19 17.53 -2.12
CA ALA A 344 -29.92 16.83 -1.95
C ALA A 344 -29.68 16.36 -0.52
N GLU A 345 -29.97 17.21 0.48
CA GLU A 345 -29.91 16.86 1.90
C GLU A 345 -30.84 15.68 2.21
N ALA A 346 -32.07 15.71 1.70
CA ALA A 346 -33.04 14.64 1.89
C ALA A 346 -32.53 13.32 1.27
N THR A 347 -31.94 13.35 0.08
CA THR A 347 -31.38 12.17 -0.57
C THR A 347 -30.19 11.59 0.20
N ILE A 348 -29.23 12.42 0.62
CA ILE A 348 -28.06 11.98 1.39
C ILE A 348 -28.48 11.44 2.77
N THR A 349 -29.45 12.09 3.41
CA THR A 349 -30.04 11.62 4.68
C THR A 349 -30.71 10.26 4.50
N ALA A 350 -31.54 10.09 3.46
CA ALA A 350 -32.23 8.84 3.17
C ALA A 350 -31.25 7.70 2.85
N PHE A 351 -30.19 7.98 2.10
CA PHE A 351 -29.09 7.05 1.87
C PHE A 351 -28.46 6.61 3.21
N THR A 352 -28.11 7.56 4.07
CA THR A 352 -27.43 7.31 5.35
C THR A 352 -28.28 6.49 6.31
N VAL A 353 -29.52 6.90 6.54
CA VAL A 353 -30.47 6.25 7.46
C VAL A 353 -30.76 4.80 7.07
N ARG A 354 -30.60 4.44 5.79
CA ARG A 354 -30.79 3.05 5.35
C ARG A 354 -29.79 2.07 6.00
N PHE A 355 -28.62 2.54 6.43
CA PHE A 355 -27.57 1.71 7.02
C PHE A 355 -27.64 1.63 8.55
N ASN A 356 -28.34 2.56 9.19
CA ASN A 356 -28.53 2.64 10.65
C ASN A 356 -29.03 1.33 11.29
N SER A 357 -29.90 0.62 10.60
CA SER A 357 -30.49 -0.65 11.10
C SER A 357 -29.75 -1.91 10.63
N LEU A 358 -28.69 -1.77 9.82
CA LEU A 358 -27.98 -2.92 9.26
C LEU A 358 -26.95 -3.47 10.25
N LYS A 359 -26.94 -4.79 10.38
CA LYS A 359 -25.90 -5.49 11.15
C LYS A 359 -24.62 -5.61 10.32
N GLY A 360 -23.48 -5.53 10.99
CA GLY A 360 -22.15 -5.69 10.37
C GLY A 360 -21.61 -4.40 9.73
N ILE A 361 -22.09 -3.23 10.16
CA ILE A 361 -21.51 -1.93 9.83
C ILE A 361 -20.47 -1.58 10.91
N GLU A 362 -19.24 -2.02 10.69
CA GLU A 362 -18.09 -1.77 11.56
C GLU A 362 -17.32 -0.52 11.07
N THR A 363 -16.21 -0.16 11.73
CA THR A 363 -15.44 1.06 11.43
C THR A 363 -15.12 1.23 9.94
N SER A 364 -14.67 0.17 9.26
CA SER A 364 -14.36 0.20 7.83
C SER A 364 -15.56 0.55 6.96
N GLU A 365 -16.70 -0.11 7.19
CA GLU A 365 -17.93 0.12 6.45
C GLU A 365 -18.45 1.56 6.69
N ARG A 366 -18.24 2.11 7.89
CA ARG A 366 -18.62 3.50 8.20
C ARG A 366 -17.79 4.51 7.43
N GLU A 367 -16.49 4.28 7.33
CA GLU A 367 -15.58 5.10 6.52
C GLU A 367 -15.95 5.00 5.03
N ASP A 368 -16.27 3.80 4.55
CA ASP A 368 -16.72 3.57 3.18
C ASP A 368 -18.06 4.26 2.88
N LEU A 369 -18.99 4.32 3.84
CA LEU A 369 -20.24 5.07 3.69
C LEU A 369 -20.01 6.59 3.65
N GLY A 370 -19.08 7.10 4.46
CA GLY A 370 -18.67 8.50 4.40
C GLY A 370 -18.05 8.84 3.05
N GLU A 371 -17.20 7.96 2.51
CA GLU A 371 -16.64 8.08 1.15
C GLU A 371 -17.75 8.04 0.08
N ALA A 372 -18.74 7.16 0.23
CA ALA A 372 -19.87 7.10 -0.69
C ALA A 372 -20.71 8.38 -0.69
N VAL A 373 -20.95 8.99 0.47
CA VAL A 373 -21.65 10.29 0.56
C VAL A 373 -20.86 11.39 -0.14
N TRP A 374 -19.54 11.41 0.04
CA TRP A 374 -18.71 12.32 -0.72
C TRP A 374 -18.87 12.10 -2.22
N GLN A 375 -18.78 10.86 -2.72
CA GLN A 375 -18.97 10.57 -4.16
C GLN A 375 -20.35 11.00 -4.68
N LEU A 376 -21.40 10.82 -3.87
CA LEU A 376 -22.76 11.29 -4.18
C LEU A 376 -22.83 12.81 -4.30
N SER A 377 -22.16 13.55 -3.40
CA SER A 377 -22.11 15.03 -3.47
C SER A 377 -21.45 15.56 -4.75
N GLN A 378 -20.60 14.75 -5.40
CA GLN A 378 -19.94 15.09 -6.66
C GLN A 378 -20.73 14.62 -7.89
N SER A 379 -21.89 13.99 -7.73
CA SER A 379 -22.72 13.52 -8.83
C SER A 379 -23.46 14.67 -9.50
N ASP A 380 -23.81 14.47 -10.78
CA ASP A 380 -24.61 15.45 -11.54
C ASP A 380 -25.92 15.77 -10.82
N HIS A 381 -26.30 17.05 -10.79
CA HIS A 381 -27.54 17.54 -10.19
C HIS A 381 -28.00 18.86 -10.86
N ARG A 382 -29.26 19.26 -10.67
CA ARG A 382 -29.85 20.45 -11.31
C ARG A 382 -29.96 21.68 -10.39
N ILE A 383 -29.27 21.66 -9.26
CA ILE A 383 -29.32 22.71 -8.22
C ILE A 383 -28.72 24.04 -8.72
N GLY A 384 -27.74 23.98 -9.65
CA GLY A 384 -27.07 25.17 -10.20
C GLY A 384 -25.85 25.65 -9.40
N GLU A 385 -25.58 25.04 -8.26
CA GLU A 385 -24.40 25.27 -7.41
C GLU A 385 -23.87 23.92 -6.90
N PRO A 386 -22.55 23.78 -6.65
CA PRO A 386 -21.97 22.53 -6.16
C PRO A 386 -22.41 22.24 -4.73
N ILE A 387 -22.54 20.96 -4.38
CA ILE A 387 -22.70 20.50 -3.00
C ILE A 387 -21.29 20.36 -2.39
N PRO A 388 -20.86 21.22 -1.45
CA PRO A 388 -19.53 21.10 -0.87
C PRO A 388 -19.40 19.84 -0.02
N GLU A 389 -18.21 19.25 0.00
CA GLU A 389 -17.89 18.04 0.79
C GLU A 389 -18.25 18.22 2.27
N GLU A 390 -17.88 19.34 2.89
CA GLU A 390 -18.18 19.63 4.30
C GLU A 390 -19.69 19.64 4.57
N MET A 391 -20.49 20.10 3.62
CA MET A 391 -21.94 20.15 3.75
C MET A 391 -22.54 18.74 3.67
N ALA A 392 -22.12 17.94 2.68
CA ALA A 392 -22.56 16.55 2.54
C ALA A 392 -22.17 15.71 3.76
N GLN A 393 -20.95 15.88 4.28
CA GLN A 393 -20.49 15.18 5.48
C GLN A 393 -21.25 15.59 6.73
N ARG A 394 -21.61 16.88 6.87
CA ARG A 394 -22.47 17.33 7.98
C ARG A 394 -23.84 16.66 7.96
N TRP A 395 -24.44 16.47 6.79
CA TRP A 395 -25.71 15.76 6.66
C TRP A 395 -25.58 14.28 7.00
N PHE A 396 -24.50 13.63 6.54
CA PHE A 396 -24.16 12.25 6.89
C PHE A 396 -23.98 12.09 8.41
N ASP A 397 -23.17 12.94 9.04
CA ASP A 397 -22.91 12.90 10.47
C ASP A 397 -24.15 13.14 11.32
N ALA A 398 -25.06 14.01 10.86
CA ALA A 398 -26.32 14.26 11.56
C ALA A 398 -27.31 13.08 11.46
N ALA A 399 -27.22 12.26 10.41
CA ALA A 399 -28.17 11.20 10.10
C ALA A 399 -27.74 9.80 10.58
N ARG A 400 -26.43 9.55 10.72
CA ARG A 400 -25.90 8.24 11.15
C ARG A 400 -26.09 7.99 12.65
N ASP A 401 -26.41 6.75 13.03
CA ASP A 401 -26.63 6.33 14.43
C ASP A 401 -25.73 5.16 14.90
N TYR A 402 -24.80 4.72 14.05
CA TYR A 402 -23.91 3.58 14.30
C TYR A 402 -22.57 3.95 14.90
#